data_AF-A0A6P8JUR1-F1
#
_entry.id   AF-A0A6P8JUR1-F1
#
_cell.length_a   1.000
_cell.length_b   1.000
_cell.length_c   1.000
_cell.angle_alpha   90.00
_cell.angle_beta   90.00
_cell.angle_gamma   90.00
#
_symmetry.space_group_name_H-M   'P 1'
#
loop_
_entity.id
_entity.type
_entity.pdbx_description
1 polymer ?
#
loop_
_entity_poly.entity_id
_entity_poly.type
_entity_poly.pdbx_seq_one_letter_code
_entity_poly.pdbx_strand_id
1 'polypeptide(L)'
;MYSKEGFVLIFVLGLVSSSWGFLEHDSWITVELQHSLAANSESFSFRGNVTIPSLNSGLANVEQPDLSTADLDLLKKLALGNEFYRLKATVVYSNGAKAQFITSNKACRLLQAQLNDVLWVSLDPSGYVTGITVSQDTAPATVECTQEDVNKLVETQFSTDVLIRHAELAPVPDTAGFIQKVEREREARERGEVRDNRGFFAKYWMYIVPVVLLVFISGATNQDGAK
;
A
#
# COMPACT_ATOMS: atom_id res chain seq x y z
N MET A 1 -51.12 9.07 15.69
CA MET A 1 -51.21 10.10 14.62
C MET A 1 -49.81 10.64 14.36
N TYR A 2 -49.07 10.06 13.40
CA TYR A 2 -47.87 10.71 12.88
C TYR A 2 -48.33 11.91 12.04
N SER A 3 -47.97 13.12 12.46
CA SER A 3 -48.38 14.34 11.77
C SER A 3 -47.81 14.36 10.35
N LYS A 4 -48.64 14.67 9.34
CA LYS A 4 -48.23 14.85 7.94
C LYS A 4 -47.03 15.79 7.81
N GLU A 5 -46.96 16.80 8.68
CA GLU A 5 -45.87 17.77 8.80
C GLU A 5 -44.50 17.09 9.06
N GLY A 6 -44.46 16.08 9.94
CA GLY A 6 -43.23 15.38 10.29
C GLY A 6 -42.70 14.49 9.16
N PHE A 7 -43.60 13.92 8.35
CA PHE A 7 -43.20 13.10 7.21
C PHE A 7 -42.60 13.96 6.08
N VAL A 8 -43.16 15.15 5.85
CA VAL A 8 -42.61 16.11 4.86
C VAL A 8 -41.23 16.60 5.31
N LEU A 9 -41.05 16.90 6.60
CA LEU A 9 -39.77 17.39 7.12
C LEU A 9 -38.66 16.34 6.99
N ILE A 10 -38.97 15.07 7.28
CA ILE A 10 -38.03 13.94 7.12
C ILE A 10 -37.69 13.73 5.64
N PHE A 11 -38.67 13.85 4.74
CA PHE A 11 -38.46 13.69 3.30
C PHE A 11 -37.56 14.82 2.73
N VAL A 12 -37.78 16.06 3.18
CA VAL A 12 -36.94 17.21 2.79
C VAL A 12 -35.52 17.08 3.34
N LEU A 13 -35.35 16.66 4.60
CA LEU A 13 -34.03 16.39 5.18
C LEU A 13 -33.29 15.24 4.47
N GLY A 14 -34.01 14.20 4.03
CA GLY A 14 -33.45 13.11 3.22
C GLY A 14 -32.94 13.60 1.86
N LEU A 15 -33.69 14.47 1.17
CA LEU A 15 -33.29 15.03 -0.12
C LEU A 15 -32.08 15.99 -0.02
N VAL A 16 -31.94 16.69 1.10
CA VAL A 16 -30.76 17.53 1.39
C VAL A 16 -29.52 16.66 1.70
N SER A 17 -29.68 15.51 2.35
CA SER A 17 -28.55 14.59 2.58
C SER A 17 -28.05 13.90 1.30
N SER A 18 -28.92 13.65 0.31
CA SER A 18 -28.52 13.06 -0.97
C SER A 18 -27.85 14.05 -1.94
N SER A 19 -27.85 15.35 -1.62
CA SER A 19 -27.18 16.38 -2.43
C SER A 19 -25.72 16.61 -2.05
N TRP A 20 -25.20 15.91 -1.05
CA TRP A 20 -23.76 15.71 -0.86
C TRP A 20 -23.26 14.50 -1.65
N GLY A 21 -23.70 14.37 -2.90
CA GLY A 21 -22.94 13.61 -3.87
C GLY A 21 -21.60 14.30 -4.04
N PHE A 22 -20.52 13.59 -3.75
CA PHE A 22 -19.17 14.04 -4.06
C PHE A 22 -19.13 14.25 -5.57
N LEU A 23 -19.25 15.50 -6.02
CA LEU A 23 -19.07 15.84 -7.42
C LEU A 23 -17.58 15.63 -7.69
N GLU A 24 -17.22 14.43 -8.16
CA GLU A 24 -15.89 14.11 -8.66
C GLU A 24 -15.61 15.08 -9.79
N HIS A 25 -14.89 16.14 -9.46
CA HIS A 25 -14.53 17.14 -10.44
C HIS A 25 -13.39 16.53 -11.25
N ASP A 26 -13.66 16.17 -12.51
CA ASP A 26 -12.61 15.85 -13.48
C ASP A 26 -11.76 17.11 -13.70
N SER A 27 -10.82 17.33 -12.79
CA SER A 27 -9.86 18.42 -12.89
C SER A 27 -8.73 17.98 -13.81
N TRP A 28 -8.38 18.84 -14.75
CA TRP A 28 -7.14 18.70 -15.50
C TRP A 28 -6.01 19.36 -14.74
N ILE A 29 -4.81 18.80 -14.87
CA ILE A 29 -3.58 19.39 -14.35
C ILE A 29 -2.51 19.40 -15.42
N THR A 30 -1.63 20.39 -15.35
CA THR A 30 -0.42 20.44 -16.16
C THR A 30 0.80 20.44 -15.26
N VAL A 31 1.79 19.64 -15.61
CA VAL A 31 3.03 19.49 -14.85
C VAL A 31 4.16 19.98 -15.74
N GLU A 32 4.70 21.15 -15.40
CA GLU A 32 5.88 21.70 -16.04
C GLU A 32 7.12 21.05 -15.42
N LEU A 33 7.90 20.37 -16.26
CA LEU A 33 9.11 19.67 -15.88
C LEU A 33 10.33 20.52 -16.19
N GLN A 34 11.16 20.71 -15.17
CA GLN A 34 12.46 21.35 -15.29
C GLN A 34 13.53 20.45 -14.67
N HIS A 35 14.74 20.44 -15.19
CA HIS A 35 15.82 19.58 -14.71
C HIS A 35 17.10 20.35 -14.42
N SER A 36 17.96 19.81 -13.56
CA SER A 36 19.30 20.35 -13.29
C SER A 36 20.34 19.33 -13.73
N LEU A 37 21.23 19.77 -14.62
CA LEU A 37 22.33 18.99 -15.19
C LEU A 37 23.70 19.33 -14.56
N ALA A 38 23.71 20.08 -13.45
CA ALA A 38 24.92 20.40 -12.70
C ALA A 38 24.81 19.92 -11.25
N ALA A 39 25.95 19.46 -10.72
CA ALA A 39 26.07 18.99 -9.35
C ALA A 39 25.86 20.18 -8.41
N ASN A 40 24.88 20.06 -7.50
CA ASN A 40 24.56 21.08 -6.49
C ASN A 40 24.24 22.48 -7.03
N SER A 41 23.79 22.60 -8.27
CA SER A 41 23.27 23.87 -8.80
C SER A 41 21.78 24.03 -8.49
N GLU A 42 21.34 25.28 -8.30
CA GLU A 42 19.91 25.65 -8.24
C GLU A 42 19.34 26.09 -9.59
N SER A 43 20.16 26.01 -10.65
CA SER A 43 19.71 26.31 -12.01
C SER A 43 18.94 25.11 -12.57
N PHE A 44 17.68 25.34 -12.89
CA PHE A 44 16.84 24.37 -13.59
C PHE A 44 16.55 24.86 -15.01
N SER A 45 16.83 24.03 -16.00
CA SER A 45 16.45 24.23 -17.40
C SER A 45 15.13 23.53 -17.72
N PHE A 46 14.45 23.97 -18.77
CA PHE A 46 13.19 23.35 -19.20
C PHE A 46 13.45 21.94 -19.73
N ARG A 47 12.65 20.97 -19.28
CA ARG A 47 12.70 19.57 -19.73
C ARG A 47 11.51 19.20 -20.61
N GLY A 48 10.32 19.71 -20.31
CA GLY A 48 9.08 19.38 -21.02
C GLY A 48 7.83 19.65 -20.20
N ASN A 49 6.68 19.40 -20.81
CA ASN A 49 5.38 19.54 -20.17
C ASN A 49 4.60 18.22 -20.22
N VAL A 50 3.92 17.91 -19.12
CA VAL A 50 2.99 16.79 -19.04
C VAL A 50 1.60 17.35 -18.79
N THR A 51 0.64 16.97 -19.62
CA THR A 51 -0.76 17.40 -19.48
C THR A 51 -1.61 16.18 -19.16
N ILE A 52 -2.34 16.26 -18.04
CA ILE A 52 -3.24 15.20 -17.58
C ILE A 52 -4.66 15.75 -17.69
N PRO A 53 -5.43 15.36 -18.73
CA PRO A 53 -6.74 15.92 -19.00
C PRO A 53 -7.79 15.50 -17.96
N SER A 54 -7.66 14.30 -17.39
CA SER A 54 -8.49 13.83 -16.27
C SER A 54 -7.65 12.93 -15.39
N LEU A 55 -7.63 13.23 -14.08
CA LEU A 55 -6.92 12.45 -13.06
C LEU A 55 -7.39 10.99 -13.01
N ASN A 56 -8.66 10.73 -13.35
CA ASN A 56 -9.27 9.39 -13.29
C ASN A 56 -8.94 8.52 -14.52
N SER A 57 -8.68 9.16 -15.67
CA SER A 57 -8.51 8.45 -16.94
C SER A 57 -7.21 7.65 -17.05
N GLY A 58 -6.21 7.94 -16.22
CA GLY A 58 -4.88 7.35 -16.31
C GLY A 58 -4.11 7.76 -17.58
N LEU A 59 -4.66 8.66 -18.41
CA LEU A 59 -4.02 9.14 -19.62
C LEU A 59 -3.25 10.43 -19.34
N ALA A 60 -2.07 10.55 -19.94
CA ALA A 60 -1.28 11.76 -19.93
C ALA A 60 -0.69 12.00 -21.33
N ASN A 61 -0.54 13.26 -21.70
CA ASN A 61 0.17 13.65 -22.91
C ASN A 61 1.47 14.35 -22.51
N VAL A 62 2.58 13.86 -23.06
CA VAL A 62 3.94 14.26 -22.71
C VAL A 62 4.55 14.97 -23.91
N GLU A 63 4.97 16.21 -23.72
CA GLU A 63 5.66 17.02 -24.73
C GLU A 63 7.06 17.36 -24.22
N GLN A 64 8.09 16.82 -24.88
CA GLN A 64 9.47 16.95 -24.47
C GLN A 64 10.37 17.29 -25.68
N PRO A 65 11.12 18.40 -25.64
CA PRO A 65 12.14 18.69 -26.63
C PRO A 65 13.34 17.74 -26.48
N ASP A 66 14.08 17.58 -27.58
CA ASP A 66 15.35 16.86 -27.60
C ASP A 66 16.41 17.60 -26.77
N LEU A 67 17.33 16.84 -26.17
CA LEU A 67 18.47 17.43 -25.47
C LEU A 67 19.50 17.98 -26.46
N SER A 68 20.07 19.13 -26.09
CA SER A 68 21.24 19.64 -26.80
C SER A 68 22.45 18.72 -26.55
N THR A 69 23.40 18.72 -27.48
CA THR A 69 24.65 17.96 -27.32
C THR A 69 25.44 18.39 -26.08
N ALA A 70 25.41 19.68 -25.75
CA ALA A 70 26.02 20.21 -24.54
C ALA A 70 25.35 19.67 -23.26
N ASP A 71 24.02 19.59 -23.24
CA ASP A 71 23.27 19.04 -22.12
C ASP A 71 23.51 17.54 -21.94
N LEU A 72 23.61 16.79 -23.04
CA LEU A 72 24.01 15.39 -23.00
C LEU A 72 25.40 15.23 -22.40
N ASP A 73 26.37 16.05 -22.80
CA ASP A 73 27.73 15.98 -22.25
C ASP A 73 27.76 16.33 -20.75
N LEU A 74 26.93 17.26 -20.29
CA LEU A 74 26.76 17.56 -18.87
C LEU A 74 26.16 16.37 -18.11
N LEU A 75 25.12 15.73 -18.67
CA LEU A 75 24.50 14.54 -18.07
C LEU A 75 25.49 13.36 -17.98
N LYS A 76 26.31 13.17 -19.02
CA LYS A 76 27.39 12.18 -19.06
C LYS A 76 28.44 12.45 -17.96
N LYS A 77 28.85 13.71 -17.78
CA LYS A 77 29.77 14.10 -16.70
C LYS A 77 29.17 13.86 -15.32
N LEU A 78 27.89 14.18 -15.11
CA LEU A 78 27.18 13.88 -13.85
C LEU A 78 27.18 12.38 -13.54
N ALA A 79 26.91 11.54 -14.54
CA ALA A 79 26.88 10.10 -14.36
C ALA A 79 28.26 9.53 -13.98
N LEU A 80 29.34 10.01 -14.63
CA LEU A 80 30.71 9.63 -14.28
C LEU A 80 31.11 10.12 -12.89
N GLY A 81 30.60 11.28 -12.46
CA GLY A 81 30.80 11.82 -11.11
C GLY A 81 29.98 11.13 -10.02
N ASN A 82 29.16 10.12 -10.36
CA ASN A 82 28.20 9.48 -9.43
C ASN A 82 27.25 10.50 -8.77
N GLU A 83 26.88 11.55 -9.50
CA GLU A 83 26.05 12.65 -9.02
C GLU A 83 24.55 12.40 -9.29
N PHE A 84 23.72 13.25 -8.71
CA PHE A 84 22.27 13.18 -8.87
C PHE A 84 21.77 14.07 -10.00
N TYR A 85 20.95 13.49 -10.87
CA TYR A 85 20.02 14.21 -11.72
C TYR A 85 18.82 14.66 -10.88
N ARG A 86 18.50 15.95 -10.93
CA ARG A 86 17.40 16.55 -10.17
C ARG A 86 16.33 17.03 -11.13
N LEU A 87 15.09 16.66 -10.85
CA LEU A 87 13.90 17.11 -11.55
C LEU A 87 13.08 17.99 -10.61
N LYS A 88 12.65 19.14 -11.10
CA LYS A 88 11.66 20.00 -10.46
C LYS A 88 10.39 19.96 -11.30
N ALA A 89 9.29 19.57 -10.67
CA ALA A 89 7.99 19.50 -11.29
C ALA A 89 7.09 20.57 -10.67
N THR A 90 6.56 21.46 -11.51
CA THR A 90 5.61 22.50 -11.11
C THR A 90 4.23 22.10 -11.62
N VAL A 91 3.35 21.68 -10.72
CA VAL A 91 1.96 21.33 -11.01
C VAL A 91 1.15 22.61 -11.03
N VAL A 92 0.44 22.85 -12.12
CA VAL A 92 -0.54 23.92 -12.29
C VAL A 92 -1.92 23.30 -12.34
N TYR A 93 -2.77 23.71 -11.41
CA TYR A 93 -4.15 23.23 -11.30
C TYR A 93 -5.09 24.11 -12.12
N SER A 94 -6.29 23.59 -12.42
CA SER A 94 -7.34 24.31 -13.16
C SER A 94 -7.78 25.63 -12.52
N ASN A 95 -7.63 25.77 -11.20
CA ASN A 95 -7.90 26.99 -10.43
C ASN A 95 -6.74 28.01 -10.46
N GLY A 96 -5.64 27.71 -11.15
CA GLY A 96 -4.44 28.54 -11.22
C GLY A 96 -3.48 28.39 -10.04
N ALA A 97 -3.82 27.57 -9.03
CA ALA A 97 -2.90 27.24 -7.96
C ALA A 97 -1.68 26.49 -8.50
N LYS A 98 -0.54 26.62 -7.83
CA LYS A 98 0.71 25.95 -8.20
C LYS A 98 1.30 25.22 -7.02
N ALA A 99 1.76 24.00 -7.25
CA ALA A 99 2.54 23.21 -6.30
C ALA A 99 3.86 22.81 -6.93
N GLN A 100 4.94 22.80 -6.14
CA GLN A 100 6.28 22.48 -6.63
C GLN A 100 6.83 21.26 -5.90
N PHE A 101 7.42 20.35 -6.66
CA PHE A 101 8.02 19.12 -6.16
C PHE A 101 9.42 18.97 -6.74
N ILE A 102 10.35 18.42 -5.95
CA ILE A 102 11.72 18.13 -6.39
C ILE A 102 11.99 16.66 -6.14
N THR A 103 12.51 15.99 -7.17
CA THR A 103 12.92 14.58 -7.11
C THR A 103 14.35 14.46 -7.56
N SER A 104 15.12 13.59 -6.92
CA SER A 104 16.53 13.36 -7.26
C SER A 104 16.75 11.88 -7.50
N ASN A 105 17.43 11.55 -8.59
CA ASN A 105 17.82 10.18 -8.92
C ASN A 105 19.27 10.19 -9.42
N LYS A 106 19.98 9.07 -9.32
CA LYS A 106 21.34 8.97 -9.83
C LYS A 106 21.35 9.17 -11.34
N ALA A 107 22.20 10.09 -11.83
CA ALA A 107 22.30 10.38 -13.26
C ALA A 107 22.67 9.13 -14.07
N CYS A 108 23.49 8.25 -13.49
CA CYS A 108 23.85 6.98 -14.09
C CYS A 108 22.65 6.08 -14.40
N ARG A 109 21.64 6.03 -13.52
CA ARG A 109 20.44 5.19 -13.74
C ARG A 109 19.65 5.65 -14.95
N LEU A 110 19.53 6.96 -15.12
CA LEU A 110 18.84 7.55 -16.26
C LEU A 110 19.56 7.26 -17.58
N LEU A 111 20.90 7.27 -17.59
CA LEU A 111 21.68 6.90 -18.77
C LEU A 111 21.58 5.41 -19.11
N GLN A 112 21.67 4.54 -18.10
CA GLN A 112 21.51 3.09 -18.29
C GLN A 112 20.13 2.71 -18.81
N ALA A 113 19.10 3.49 -18.45
CA ALA A 113 17.76 3.36 -18.97
C ALA A 113 17.55 3.99 -20.36
N GLN A 114 18.60 4.50 -21.01
CA GLN A 114 18.50 5.22 -22.29
C GLN A 114 17.50 6.38 -22.26
N LEU A 115 17.52 7.19 -21.20
CA LEU A 115 16.60 8.32 -21.00
C LEU A 115 15.12 7.93 -20.89
N ASN A 116 14.82 6.64 -20.70
CA ASN A 116 13.49 6.16 -20.35
C ASN A 116 13.25 6.31 -18.85
N ASP A 117 12.17 6.98 -18.47
CA ASP A 117 11.78 7.18 -17.09
C ASP A 117 10.27 7.11 -16.89
N VAL A 118 9.86 6.81 -15.65
CA VAL A 118 8.47 6.73 -15.24
C VAL A 118 8.22 7.81 -14.19
N LEU A 119 7.36 8.75 -14.53
CA LEU A 119 6.89 9.83 -13.67
C LEU A 119 5.63 9.39 -12.93
N TRP A 120 5.78 9.13 -11.65
CA TRP A 120 4.66 8.85 -10.76
C TRP A 120 4.09 10.12 -10.18
N VAL A 121 2.78 10.32 -10.36
CA VAL A 121 2.02 11.43 -9.78
C VAL A 121 1.11 10.85 -8.71
N SER A 122 1.40 11.14 -7.45
CA SER A 122 0.60 10.66 -6.31
C SER A 122 -0.43 11.71 -5.90
N LEU A 123 -1.69 11.30 -5.79
CA LEU A 123 -2.83 12.15 -5.48
C LEU A 123 -3.38 11.85 -4.08
N ASP A 124 -3.91 12.88 -3.42
CA ASP A 124 -4.74 12.70 -2.23
C ASP A 124 -6.19 12.31 -2.61
N PRO A 125 -7.04 11.93 -1.63
CA PRO A 125 -8.46 11.66 -1.90
C PRO A 125 -9.26 12.86 -2.42
N SER A 126 -8.70 14.07 -2.38
CA SER A 126 -9.34 15.30 -2.87
C SER A 126 -8.91 15.66 -4.30
N GLY A 127 -8.01 14.90 -4.93
CA GLY A 127 -7.49 15.13 -6.27
C GLY A 127 -6.28 16.09 -6.34
N TYR A 128 -5.69 16.48 -5.22
CA TYR A 128 -4.46 17.29 -5.20
C TYR A 128 -3.21 16.40 -5.25
N VAL A 129 -2.19 16.85 -5.98
CA VAL A 129 -0.90 16.17 -6.04
C VAL A 129 -0.19 16.32 -4.69
N THR A 130 0.16 15.19 -4.08
CA THR A 130 0.90 15.12 -2.81
C THR A 130 2.37 14.82 -3.01
N GLY A 131 2.72 14.18 -4.13
CA GLY A 131 4.08 13.82 -4.44
C GLY A 131 4.27 13.50 -5.90
N ILE A 132 5.47 13.79 -6.38
CA ILE A 132 5.95 13.39 -7.69
C ILE A 132 7.22 12.59 -7.46
N THR A 133 7.36 11.44 -8.12
CA THR A 133 8.58 10.61 -8.04
C THR A 133 8.95 10.10 -9.41
N VAL A 134 10.25 10.06 -9.69
CA VAL A 134 10.78 9.55 -10.96
C VAL A 134 11.56 8.27 -10.72
N SER A 135 11.16 7.20 -11.41
CA SER A 135 11.86 5.92 -11.43
C SER A 135 12.29 5.55 -12.85
N GLN A 136 13.16 4.56 -13.00
CA GLN A 136 13.47 3.94 -14.28
C GLN A 136 13.00 2.49 -14.23
N ASP A 137 12.47 1.98 -15.34
CA ASP A 137 11.96 0.60 -15.41
C ASP A 137 13.07 -0.45 -15.47
N THR A 138 14.26 -0.07 -15.93
CA THR A 138 15.38 -1.01 -16.04
C THR A 138 16.02 -1.26 -14.68
N ALA A 139 16.07 -2.55 -14.30
CA ALA A 139 16.88 -3.00 -13.17
C ALA A 139 18.35 -2.62 -13.41
N PRO A 140 19.07 -2.13 -12.39
CA PRO A 140 20.47 -1.74 -12.56
C PRO A 140 21.34 -2.92 -12.91
N ALA A 141 22.14 -2.77 -13.97
CA ALA A 141 23.30 -3.63 -14.17
C ALA A 141 24.40 -3.31 -13.15
N THR A 142 24.60 -2.02 -12.83
CA THR A 142 25.64 -1.52 -11.91
C THR A 142 25.16 -0.28 -11.16
N VAL A 143 25.75 -0.01 -9.99
CA VAL A 143 25.44 1.19 -9.17
C VAL A 143 26.14 2.44 -9.73
N GLU A 144 27.30 2.26 -10.35
CA GLU A 144 28.14 3.33 -10.89
C GLU A 144 28.32 3.14 -12.40
N CYS A 145 28.46 4.26 -13.11
CA CYS A 145 28.62 4.27 -14.56
C CYS A 145 30.10 4.31 -14.92
N THR A 146 30.50 3.41 -15.82
CA THR A 146 31.81 3.46 -16.45
C THR A 146 31.77 4.29 -17.75
N GLN A 147 32.93 4.63 -18.30
CA GLN A 147 33.00 5.34 -19.59
C GLN A 147 32.32 4.56 -20.73
N GLU A 148 32.37 3.22 -20.67
CA GLU A 148 31.71 2.36 -21.66
C GLU A 148 30.19 2.49 -21.58
N ASP A 149 29.63 2.58 -20.37
CA ASP A 149 28.17 2.70 -20.17
C ASP A 149 27.65 4.04 -20.68
N VAL A 150 28.43 5.10 -20.46
CA VAL A 150 28.11 6.46 -20.93
C VAL A 150 28.16 6.55 -22.46
N ASN A 151 29.05 5.80 -23.11
CA ASN A 151 29.18 5.77 -24.56
C ASN A 151 28.09 4.93 -25.24
N LYS A 152 27.40 4.04 -24.51
CA LYS A 152 26.26 3.25 -25.03
C LYS A 152 24.98 4.07 -25.22
N LEU A 153 24.94 5.32 -24.72
CA LEU A 153 23.79 6.20 -24.92
C LEU A 153 23.65 6.59 -26.40
N VAL A 154 22.55 6.17 -27.01
CA VAL A 154 22.20 6.50 -28.40
C VAL A 154 21.10 7.58 -28.45
N GLU A 155 20.16 7.53 -27.51
CA GLU A 155 19.00 8.41 -27.49
C GLU A 155 19.36 9.84 -27.08
N THR A 156 18.67 10.79 -27.70
CA THR A 156 18.81 12.23 -27.44
C THR A 156 17.53 12.85 -26.87
N GLN A 157 16.42 12.13 -26.91
CA GLN A 157 15.13 12.54 -26.38
C GLN A 157 14.84 11.77 -25.08
N PHE A 158 14.13 12.41 -24.15
CA PHE A 158 13.52 11.70 -23.03
C PHE A 158 12.27 10.94 -23.49
N SER A 159 12.09 9.75 -22.94
CA SER A 159 10.84 8.99 -23.09
C SER A 159 10.26 8.78 -21.70
N THR A 160 9.33 9.65 -21.32
CA THR A 160 8.69 9.62 -20.00
C THR A 160 7.30 8.98 -20.07
N ASP A 161 7.12 7.88 -19.36
CA ASP A 161 5.79 7.33 -19.08
C ASP A 161 5.23 7.94 -17.80
N VAL A 162 3.93 8.22 -17.76
CA VAL A 162 3.30 8.91 -16.62
C VAL A 162 2.28 7.98 -15.99
N LEU A 163 2.44 7.75 -14.69
CA LEU A 163 1.56 6.89 -13.90
C LEU A 163 0.93 7.69 -12.77
N ILE A 164 -0.40 7.67 -12.72
CA ILE A 164 -1.19 8.39 -11.72
C ILE A 164 -1.58 7.42 -10.62
N ARG A 165 -1.16 7.70 -9.38
CA ARG A 165 -1.45 6.89 -8.21
C ARG A 165 -2.45 7.61 -7.31
N HIS A 166 -3.61 7.01 -7.16
CA HIS A 166 -4.66 7.50 -6.26
C HIS A 166 -4.42 7.02 -4.83
N ALA A 167 -4.93 7.77 -3.86
CA ALA A 167 -4.97 7.34 -2.47
C ALA A 167 -5.94 6.16 -2.33
N GLU A 168 -5.40 4.97 -2.06
CA GLU A 168 -6.21 3.77 -1.81
C GLU A 168 -6.75 3.77 -0.38
N LEU A 169 -7.99 3.30 -0.21
CA LEU A 169 -8.57 3.08 1.11
C LEU A 169 -7.87 1.92 1.80
N ALA A 170 -7.59 2.09 3.10
CA ALA A 170 -7.02 1.02 3.90
C ALA A 170 -7.95 -0.20 3.92
N PRO A 171 -7.39 -1.44 3.94
CA PRO A 171 -8.20 -2.63 4.05
C PRO A 171 -8.98 -2.62 5.37
N VAL A 172 -10.29 -2.89 5.28
CA VAL A 172 -11.17 -3.02 6.45
C VAL A 172 -10.77 -4.26 7.24
N PRO A 173 -10.66 -4.21 8.58
CA PRO A 173 -10.29 -5.38 9.38
C PRO A 173 -11.34 -6.50 9.26
N ASP A 174 -10.86 -7.75 9.27
CA ASP A 174 -11.73 -8.94 9.26
C ASP A 174 -12.38 -9.17 10.64
N THR A 175 -13.43 -8.40 10.91
CA THR A 175 -14.22 -8.55 12.14
C THR A 175 -15.04 -9.83 12.14
N ALA A 176 -15.45 -10.31 10.96
CA ALA A 176 -16.27 -11.52 10.85
C ALA A 176 -15.47 -12.77 11.28
N GLY A 177 -14.24 -12.92 10.78
CA GLY A 177 -13.34 -14.00 11.19
C GLY A 177 -12.97 -13.92 12.68
N PHE A 178 -12.74 -12.70 13.19
CA PHE A 178 -12.51 -12.51 14.62
C PHE A 178 -13.71 -12.94 15.48
N ILE A 179 -14.93 -12.53 15.10
CA ILE A 179 -16.16 -12.90 15.82
C ILE A 179 -16.35 -14.42 15.81
N GLN A 180 -16.24 -15.07 14.65
CA GLN A 180 -16.36 -16.53 14.56
C GLN A 180 -15.32 -17.26 15.41
N LYS A 181 -14.09 -16.75 15.47
CA LYS A 181 -13.05 -17.29 16.33
C LYS A 181 -13.43 -17.15 17.80
N VAL A 182 -13.89 -15.96 18.21
CA VAL A 182 -14.31 -15.68 19.59
C VAL A 182 -15.52 -16.52 19.98
N GLU A 183 -16.50 -16.68 19.09
CA GLU A 183 -17.68 -17.52 19.31
C GLU A 183 -17.29 -18.99 19.44
N ARG A 184 -16.41 -19.49 18.57
CA ARG A 184 -15.88 -20.86 18.67
C ARG A 184 -15.11 -21.10 19.97
N GLU A 185 -14.28 -20.15 20.38
CA GLU A 185 -13.56 -20.21 21.65
C GLU A 185 -14.52 -20.16 22.85
N ARG A 186 -15.55 -19.33 22.76
CA ARG A 186 -16.61 -19.23 23.76
C ARG A 186 -17.39 -20.53 23.88
N GLU A 187 -17.82 -21.10 22.75
CA GLU A 187 -18.49 -22.40 22.71
C GLU A 187 -17.58 -23.51 23.26
N ALA A 188 -16.28 -23.49 22.96
CA ALA A 188 -15.34 -24.46 23.51
C ALA A 188 -15.17 -24.31 25.03
N ARG A 189 -15.19 -23.09 25.56
CA ARG A 189 -15.17 -22.82 27.01
C ARG A 189 -16.48 -23.23 27.68
N GLU A 190 -17.63 -22.91 27.06
CA GLU A 190 -18.97 -23.23 27.57
C GLU A 190 -19.25 -24.74 27.55
N ARG A 191 -18.78 -25.45 26.53
CA ARG A 191 -18.88 -26.92 26.47
C ARG A 191 -18.03 -27.62 27.52
N GLY A 192 -17.08 -26.91 28.14
CA GLY A 192 -16.20 -27.42 29.18
C GLY A 192 -15.29 -28.56 28.68
N GLU A 193 -14.22 -28.81 29.41
CA GLU A 193 -13.52 -30.09 29.28
C GLU A 193 -14.53 -31.15 29.76
N VAL A 194 -14.97 -32.05 28.88
CA VAL A 194 -15.85 -33.18 29.25
C VAL A 194 -15.02 -34.17 30.06
N ARG A 195 -14.54 -33.76 31.23
CA ARG A 195 -14.00 -34.63 32.24
C ARG A 195 -15.14 -35.55 32.61
N ASP A 196 -14.92 -36.85 32.41
CA ASP A 196 -15.86 -37.90 32.74
C ASP A 196 -16.23 -37.79 34.24
N ASN A 197 -17.32 -37.08 34.54
CA ASN A 197 -17.81 -36.80 35.89
C ASN A 197 -18.54 -38.02 36.48
N ARG A 198 -18.26 -39.23 35.99
CA ARG A 198 -18.68 -40.46 36.66
C ARG A 198 -17.86 -40.58 37.94
N GLY A 199 -18.52 -40.42 39.08
CA GLY A 199 -17.88 -40.51 40.40
C GLY A 199 -17.04 -41.80 40.53
N PHE A 200 -15.95 -41.74 41.30
CA PHE A 200 -14.99 -42.84 41.49
C PHE A 200 -15.67 -44.22 41.64
N PHE A 201 -16.70 -44.31 42.49
CA PHE A 201 -17.45 -45.56 42.69
C PHE A 201 -18.14 -46.07 41.41
N ALA A 202 -18.75 -45.20 40.61
CA ALA A 202 -19.38 -45.59 39.35
C ALA A 202 -18.38 -46.11 38.31
N LYS A 203 -17.11 -45.68 38.40
CA LYS A 203 -16.04 -46.14 37.51
C LYS A 203 -15.39 -47.43 37.99
N TYR A 204 -15.29 -47.63 39.30
CA TYR A 204 -14.50 -48.71 39.88
C TYR A 204 -15.29 -49.77 40.66
N TRP A 205 -16.63 -49.69 40.75
CA TRP A 205 -17.44 -50.65 41.50
C TRP A 205 -17.20 -52.11 41.07
N MET A 206 -17.04 -52.35 39.77
CA MET A 206 -16.76 -53.69 39.24
C MET A 206 -15.43 -54.27 39.74
N TYR A 207 -14.45 -53.43 40.08
CA TYR A 207 -13.16 -53.86 40.63
C TYR A 207 -13.15 -53.91 42.15
N ILE A 208 -13.91 -53.01 42.81
CA ILE A 208 -14.01 -52.97 44.27
C ILE A 208 -14.75 -54.21 44.80
N VAL A 209 -15.85 -54.62 44.16
CA VAL A 209 -16.69 -55.74 44.63
C VAL A 209 -15.92 -57.08 44.71
N PRO A 210 -15.17 -57.52 43.68
CA PRO A 210 -14.40 -58.77 43.74
C PRO A 210 -13.28 -58.76 44.79
N VAL A 211 -12.58 -57.63 44.96
CA VAL A 211 -11.47 -57.51 45.93
C VAL A 211 -12.01 -57.60 47.36
N VAL A 212 -13.11 -56.91 47.66
CA VAL A 212 -13.75 -56.97 48.98
C VAL A 212 -14.22 -58.40 49.28
N LEU A 213 -14.82 -59.10 48.31
CA LEU A 213 -15.22 -60.50 48.48
C LEU A 213 -14.02 -61.42 48.78
N LEU A 214 -12.90 -61.26 48.06
CA LEU A 214 -11.69 -62.03 48.34
C LEU A 214 -11.14 -61.74 49.75
N VAL A 215 -11.11 -60.48 50.17
CA VAL A 215 -10.66 -60.10 51.52
C VAL A 215 -11.58 -60.68 52.61
N PHE A 216 -12.90 -60.69 52.40
CA PHE A 216 -13.82 -61.33 53.36
C PHE A 216 -13.63 -62.84 53.44
N ILE A 217 -13.42 -63.52 52.31
CA ILE A 217 -13.14 -64.96 52.29
C ILE A 217 -11.78 -65.25 52.95
N SER A 218 -10.73 -64.49 52.63
CA SER A 218 -9.40 -64.65 53.23
C SER A 218 -9.34 -64.23 54.71
N GLY A 219 -10.17 -63.28 55.14
CA GLY A 219 -10.30 -62.89 56.55
C GLY A 219 -11.05 -63.93 57.37
N ALA A 220 -12.05 -64.59 56.78
CA ALA A 220 -12.77 -65.69 57.40
C ALA A 220 -11.93 -66.98 57.53
N THR A 221 -10.97 -67.21 56.61
CA THR A 221 -10.10 -68.41 56.66
C THR A 221 -8.90 -68.29 57.60
N ASN A 222 -8.73 -67.16 58.31
CA ASN A 222 -7.61 -66.94 59.25
C ASN A 222 -8.03 -67.02 60.74
N GLN A 223 -9.16 -67.68 61.07
CA GLN A 223 -9.49 -68.00 62.48
C GLN A 223 -9.16 -69.44 62.91
N ASP A 224 -8.70 -70.30 62.00
CA ASP A 224 -8.27 -71.66 62.34
C ASP A 224 -6.76 -71.82 62.14
N GLY A 225 -5.97 -71.29 63.08
CA GLY A 225 -4.51 -71.36 62.98
C GLY A 225 -3.69 -70.69 64.09
N ALA A 226 -4.14 -70.75 65.35
CA ALA A 226 -3.29 -70.48 66.52
C ALA A 226 -3.83 -71.19 67.77
N LYS A 227 -3.59 -72.50 67.86
CA LYS A 227 -3.29 -73.23 69.09
C LYS A 227 -2.24 -74.29 68.78
#